data_AF-A0A2V5YG62-F1
#
_entry.id   AF-A0A2V5YG62-F1
#
_cell.length_a   1.000
_cell.length_b   1.000
_cell.length_c   1.000
_cell.angle_alpha   90.00
_cell.angle_beta   90.00
_cell.angle_gamma   90.00
#
_symmetry.space_group_name_H-M   'P 1'
#
loop_
_entity.id
_entity.type
_entity.pdbx_description
1 polymer ?
#
loop_
_entity_poly.entity_id
_entity_poly.type
_entity_poly.pdbx_seq_one_letter_code
_entity_poly.pdbx_strand_id
1 'polypeptide(L)'
;GGFASFILRNLPRTVVVNAFAFIVVVALTLGGNARAVLDERLSVRSAPMTAAMIWKEYSPEHSTTYKLRRSFQYGLNFYLHREISEWSPGKSSPVWVYAPGGEIQELRNRGLNCPFNALRYAVIVCKDSSLPGTLPDRRQPH
;
A
#
# COMPACT_ATOMS: atom_id res chain seq x y z
N GLY A 1 -4.68 45.29 2.19
CA GLY A 1 -5.16 44.27 3.15
C GLY A 1 -5.81 44.90 4.36
N GLY A 2 -7.04 45.42 4.24
CA GLY A 2 -7.73 46.13 5.33
C GLY A 2 -8.87 45.34 5.98
N PHE A 3 -9.61 44.53 5.22
CA PHE A 3 -10.80 43.83 5.72
C PHE A 3 -10.49 42.62 6.61
N ALA A 4 -9.49 41.81 6.26
CA ALA A 4 -9.10 40.65 7.06
C ALA A 4 -8.57 41.03 8.46
N SER A 5 -7.88 42.17 8.56
CA SER A 5 -7.31 42.65 9.83
C SER A 5 -8.36 43.20 10.79
N PHE A 6 -9.51 43.67 10.29
CA PHE A 6 -10.59 44.20 11.13
C PHE A 6 -11.44 43.08 11.73
N ILE A 7 -11.72 42.02 10.93
CA ILE A 7 -12.47 40.84 11.40
C ILE A 7 -11.70 40.07 12.48
N LEU A 8 -10.37 39.96 12.34
CA LEU A 8 -9.52 39.31 13.35
C LEU A 8 -9.50 40.04 14.70
N ARG A 9 -9.76 41.35 14.72
CA ARG A 9 -9.65 42.20 15.91
C ARG A 9 -10.88 42.15 16.82
N ASN A 10 -12.04 41.79 16.27
CA ASN A 10 -13.33 41.78 16.97
C ASN A 10 -13.84 40.38 17.34
N LEU A 11 -13.04 39.34 17.10
CA LEU A 11 -13.39 37.99 17.51
C LEU A 11 -13.26 37.86 19.04
N PRO A 12 -14.29 37.34 19.73
CA PRO A 12 -14.18 37.06 21.15
C PRO A 12 -13.04 36.04 21.37
N ARG A 13 -12.26 36.24 22.44
CA ARG A 13 -11.08 35.42 22.76
C ARG A 13 -11.38 33.92 22.75
N THR A 14 -12.59 33.53 23.14
CA THR A 14 -13.09 32.16 23.14
C THR A 14 -13.14 31.53 21.74
N VAL A 15 -13.50 32.30 20.71
CA VAL A 15 -13.54 31.81 19.32
C VAL A 15 -12.12 31.65 18.77
N VAL A 16 -11.20 32.56 19.12
CA VAL A 16 -9.79 32.45 18.73
C VAL A 16 -9.15 31.20 19.36
N VAL A 17 -9.39 30.97 20.65
CA VAL A 17 -8.87 29.79 21.36
C VAL A 17 -9.45 28.49 20.80
N ASN A 18 -10.77 28.43 20.56
CA ASN A 18 -11.39 27.23 19.98
C ASN A 18 -10.94 26.95 18.55
N ALA A 19 -10.83 27.99 17.71
CA ALA A 19 -10.33 27.84 16.34
C ALA A 19 -8.89 27.35 16.33
N PHE A 20 -8.04 27.91 17.20
CA PHE A 20 -6.64 27.48 17.34
C PHE A 20 -6.55 26.03 17.85
N ALA A 21 -7.32 25.68 18.88
CA ALA A 21 -7.38 24.31 19.39
C ALA A 21 -7.85 23.31 18.32
N PHE A 22 -8.86 23.67 17.53
CA PHE A 22 -9.34 22.85 16.42
C PHE A 22 -8.25 22.66 15.35
N ILE A 23 -7.57 23.73 14.94
CA ILE A 23 -6.47 23.66 13.97
C ILE A 23 -5.33 22.78 14.50
N VAL A 24 -4.97 22.89 15.78
CA VAL A 24 -3.95 22.06 16.41
C VAL A 24 -4.37 20.58 16.43
N VAL A 25 -5.62 20.27 16.78
CA VAL A 25 -6.14 18.89 16.75
C VAL A 25 -6.14 18.32 15.33
N VAL A 26 -6.57 19.11 14.33
CA VAL A 26 -6.54 18.71 12.92
C VAL A 26 -5.10 18.52 12.43
N ALA A 27 -4.18 19.40 12.82
CA ALA A 27 -2.77 19.29 12.45
C ALA A 27 -2.09 18.07 13.10
N LEU A 28 -2.40 17.77 14.37
CA LEU A 28 -1.88 16.60 15.09
C LEU A 28 -2.48 15.29 14.56
N THR A 29 -3.74 15.28 14.11
CA THR A 29 -4.37 14.07 13.55
C THR A 29 -3.93 13.80 12.10
N LEU A 30 -3.71 14.84 11.30
CA LEU A 30 -3.23 14.69 9.91
C LEU A 30 -1.69 14.63 9.79
N GLY A 31 -0.97 15.00 10.84
CA GLY A 31 0.49 15.01 10.91
C GLY A 31 1.05 13.61 11.13
N GLY A 32 1.55 12.99 10.06
CA GLY A 32 2.43 11.83 10.13
C GLY A 32 1.76 10.49 9.82
N ASN A 33 0.84 10.03 10.67
CA ASN A 33 0.35 8.64 10.59
C ASN A 33 -0.87 8.47 9.68
N ALA A 34 -1.80 9.43 9.67
CA ALA A 34 -3.02 9.32 8.86
C ALA A 34 -2.71 9.33 7.36
N ARG A 35 -1.76 10.16 6.93
CA ARG A 35 -1.33 10.21 5.52
C ARG A 35 -0.67 8.92 5.06
N ALA A 36 0.20 8.35 5.89
CA ALA A 36 0.85 7.06 5.58
C ALA A 36 -0.19 5.93 5.50
N VAL A 37 -1.12 5.85 6.45
CA VAL A 37 -2.19 4.83 6.44
C VAL A 37 -3.15 5.00 5.26
N LEU A 38 -3.49 6.24 4.87
CA LEU A 38 -4.28 6.48 3.67
C LEU A 38 -3.52 6.12 2.40
N ASP A 39 -2.23 6.46 2.31
CA ASP A 39 -1.40 6.14 1.15
C ASP A 39 -1.26 4.61 1.01
N GLU A 40 -1.03 3.87 2.09
CA GLU A 40 -0.98 2.40 2.06
C GLU A 40 -2.29 1.74 1.58
N ARG A 41 -3.44 2.36 1.89
CA ARG A 41 -4.77 1.85 1.53
C ARG A 41 -5.30 2.34 0.18
N LEU A 42 -4.74 3.41 -0.36
CA LEU A 42 -5.23 4.05 -1.58
C LEU A 42 -4.21 4.07 -2.72
N SER A 43 -2.93 3.87 -2.42
CA SER A 43 -1.83 3.96 -3.36
C SER A 43 -1.14 2.62 -3.54
N VAL A 44 -0.61 2.44 -4.74
CA VAL A 44 0.17 1.26 -5.12
C VAL A 44 1.67 1.47 -4.94
N ARG A 45 2.08 2.70 -4.63
CA ARG A 45 3.48 3.11 -4.55
C ARG A 45 4.29 2.29 -3.55
N SER A 46 3.68 1.94 -2.42
CA SER A 46 4.34 1.21 -1.34
C SER A 46 4.55 -0.27 -1.67
N ALA A 47 3.76 -0.87 -2.56
CA ALA A 47 3.82 -2.30 -2.86
C ALA A 47 5.20 -2.80 -3.34
N PRO A 48 5.83 -2.19 -4.38
CA PRO A 48 7.17 -2.61 -4.81
C PRO A 48 8.26 -2.34 -3.77
N MET A 49 8.14 -1.24 -3.03
CA MET A 49 9.08 -0.87 -1.98
C MET A 49 9.04 -1.87 -0.83
N THR A 50 7.83 -2.23 -0.38
CA THR A 50 7.60 -3.25 0.64
C THR A 50 8.09 -4.62 0.18
N ALA A 51 7.87 -4.99 -1.09
CA ALA A 51 8.37 -6.25 -1.64
C ALA A 51 9.91 -6.31 -1.60
N ALA A 52 10.59 -5.23 -2.00
CA ALA A 52 12.04 -5.11 -1.93
C ALA A 52 12.59 -5.15 -0.49
N MET A 53 11.82 -4.69 0.49
CA MET A 53 12.19 -4.78 1.91
C MET A 53 12.02 -6.20 2.47
N ILE A 54 10.99 -6.93 2.04
CA ILE A 54 10.67 -8.26 2.56
C ILE A 54 11.55 -9.34 1.89
N TRP A 55 11.76 -9.24 0.58
CA TRP A 55 12.51 -10.23 -0.19
C TRP A 55 13.71 -9.60 -0.89
N LYS A 56 14.91 -10.12 -0.60
CA LYS A 56 16.17 -9.61 -1.18
C LYS A 56 16.27 -9.89 -2.69
N GLU A 57 15.68 -10.98 -3.12
CA GLU A 57 15.61 -11.47 -4.49
C GLU A 57 14.43 -10.90 -5.28
N TYR A 58 13.73 -9.90 -4.72
CA TYR A 58 12.65 -9.21 -5.40
C TYR A 58 13.14 -8.60 -6.73
N SER A 59 12.45 -8.94 -7.80
CA SER A 59 12.71 -8.43 -9.15
C SER A 59 11.41 -7.91 -9.76
N PRO A 60 11.31 -6.58 -9.99
CA PRO A 60 10.19 -6.00 -10.74
C PRO A 60 10.01 -6.63 -12.13
N GLU A 61 11.09 -7.14 -12.73
CA GLU A 61 11.07 -7.63 -14.10
C GLU A 61 10.31 -8.96 -14.26
N HIS A 62 10.27 -9.75 -13.19
CA HIS A 62 9.55 -11.02 -13.13
C HIS A 62 8.25 -10.91 -12.35
N SER A 63 7.65 -9.71 -12.36
CA SER A 63 6.38 -9.44 -11.73
C SER A 63 5.20 -9.46 -12.70
N THR A 64 4.06 -9.92 -12.19
CA THR A 64 2.76 -9.97 -12.85
C THR A 64 1.67 -9.44 -11.93
N THR A 65 0.48 -9.17 -12.46
CA THR A 65 -0.70 -8.78 -11.66
C THR A 65 -1.71 -9.92 -11.57
N TYR A 66 -2.58 -9.92 -10.57
CA TYR A 66 -3.68 -10.87 -10.44
C TYR A 66 -4.94 -10.16 -9.98
N LYS A 67 -6.01 -10.22 -10.80
CA LYS A 67 -7.33 -9.63 -10.51
C LYS A 67 -7.26 -8.17 -10.01
N LEU A 68 -6.25 -7.44 -10.46
CA LEU A 68 -5.99 -6.10 -9.97
C LEU A 68 -6.92 -5.11 -10.66
N ARG A 69 -7.49 -4.16 -9.91
CA ARG A 69 -8.30 -3.10 -10.52
C ARG A 69 -7.44 -2.30 -11.50
N ARG A 70 -8.04 -1.91 -12.63
CA ARG A 70 -7.36 -1.17 -13.69
C ARG A 70 -6.65 0.11 -13.21
N SER A 71 -7.23 0.82 -12.25
CA SER A 71 -6.59 2.00 -11.62
C SER A 71 -5.26 1.67 -10.95
N PHE A 72 -5.19 0.55 -10.24
CA PHE A 72 -3.97 0.09 -9.59
C PHE A 72 -2.97 -0.50 -10.57
N GLN A 73 -3.43 -1.15 -11.64
CA GLN A 73 -2.57 -1.64 -12.71
C GLN A 73 -1.86 -0.47 -13.43
N TYR A 74 -2.58 0.62 -13.72
CA TYR A 74 -1.93 1.83 -14.25
C TYR A 74 -0.93 2.45 -13.29
N GLY A 75 -1.25 2.48 -11.99
CA GLY A 75 -0.32 2.93 -10.96
C GLY A 75 0.96 2.09 -10.94
N LEU A 76 0.85 0.76 -10.95
CA LEU A 76 2.00 -0.13 -11.03
C LEU A 76 2.82 0.09 -12.29
N ASN A 77 2.17 0.21 -13.45
CA ASN A 77 2.87 0.40 -14.71
C ASN A 77 3.70 1.69 -14.70
N PHE A 78 3.13 2.76 -14.11
CA PHE A 78 3.82 4.02 -13.93
C PHE A 78 5.05 3.88 -13.01
N TYR A 79 4.89 3.24 -11.85
CA TYR A 79 5.98 3.12 -10.86
C TYR A 79 7.06 2.10 -11.23
N LEU A 80 6.71 1.04 -11.95
CA LEU A 80 7.67 0.05 -12.44
C LEU A 80 8.25 0.41 -13.81
N HIS A 81 7.78 1.51 -14.42
CA HIS A 81 8.18 1.96 -15.75
C HIS A 81 8.03 0.89 -16.84
N ARG A 82 7.03 0.00 -16.71
CA ARG A 82 6.74 -1.07 -17.66
C ARG A 82 5.30 -1.52 -17.57
N GLU A 83 4.79 -2.13 -18.63
CA GLU A 83 3.51 -2.83 -18.57
C GLU A 83 3.67 -4.16 -17.84
N ILE A 84 2.82 -4.39 -16.85
CA ILE A 84 2.77 -5.65 -16.11
C ILE A 84 1.63 -6.51 -16.65
N SER A 85 1.98 -7.71 -17.10
CA SER A 85 1.02 -8.68 -17.60
C SER A 85 0.21 -9.31 -16.47
N GLU A 86 -1.03 -9.67 -16.78
CA GLU A 86 -1.89 -10.40 -15.86
C GLU A 86 -1.48 -11.88 -15.81
N TRP A 87 -1.34 -12.38 -14.59
CA TRP A 87 -1.11 -13.78 -14.30
C TRP A 87 -2.41 -14.56 -14.31
N SER A 88 -2.36 -15.72 -14.96
CA SER A 88 -3.43 -16.71 -14.94
C SER A 88 -2.90 -18.03 -14.39
N PRO A 89 -3.64 -18.73 -13.51
CA PRO A 89 -3.28 -20.05 -13.06
C PRO A 89 -3.20 -21.00 -14.27
N GLY A 90 -2.00 -21.48 -14.59
CA GLY A 90 -1.73 -22.34 -15.75
C GLY A 90 -0.72 -21.80 -16.76
N LYS A 91 -0.32 -20.52 -16.68
CA LYS A 91 0.84 -19.98 -17.41
C LYS A 91 2.11 -20.08 -16.56
N SER A 92 3.26 -20.27 -17.21
CA SER A 92 4.59 -20.39 -16.58
C SER A 92 4.79 -19.37 -15.47
N SER A 93 5.38 -19.80 -14.36
CA SER A 93 5.25 -19.08 -13.09
C SER A 93 5.89 -17.69 -13.11
N PRO A 94 5.15 -16.66 -12.69
CA PRO A 94 5.77 -15.41 -12.30
C PRO A 94 6.43 -15.58 -10.94
N VAL A 95 7.57 -14.92 -10.76
CA VAL A 95 8.30 -14.94 -9.49
C VAL A 95 7.56 -14.11 -8.43
N TRP A 96 6.88 -13.04 -8.88
CA TRP A 96 6.18 -12.07 -8.04
C TRP A 96 4.79 -11.75 -8.60
N VAL A 97 3.76 -11.84 -7.75
CA VAL A 97 2.37 -11.56 -8.13
C VAL A 97 1.82 -10.41 -7.31
N TYR A 98 1.44 -9.34 -7.99
CA TYR A 98 0.72 -8.21 -7.43
C TYR A 98 -0.78 -8.48 -7.37
N ALA A 99 -1.39 -8.38 -6.19
CA ALA A 99 -2.82 -8.67 -6.03
C ALA A 99 -3.50 -7.70 -5.04
N PRO A 100 -4.84 -7.58 -5.08
CA PRO A 100 -5.56 -6.91 -4.02
C PRO A 100 -5.56 -7.77 -2.75
N GLY A 101 -5.61 -7.12 -1.58
CA GLY A 101 -5.62 -7.82 -0.29
C GLY A 101 -6.76 -8.83 -0.12
N GLY A 102 -7.89 -8.64 -0.81
CA GLY A 102 -9.01 -9.60 -0.80
C GLY A 102 -8.71 -10.97 -1.42
N GLU A 103 -7.69 -11.07 -2.27
CA GLU A 103 -7.38 -12.29 -3.04
C GLU A 103 -6.24 -13.12 -2.42
N ILE A 104 -5.73 -12.73 -1.25
CA ILE A 104 -4.60 -13.41 -0.57
C ILE A 104 -4.88 -14.89 -0.36
N GLN A 105 -6.08 -15.22 0.13
CA GLN A 105 -6.39 -16.61 0.48
C GLN A 105 -6.37 -17.49 -0.77
N GLU A 106 -6.86 -16.97 -1.89
CA GLU A 106 -6.82 -17.68 -3.16
C GLU A 106 -5.37 -17.90 -3.62
N LEU A 107 -4.52 -16.87 -3.55
CA LEU A 107 -3.11 -17.00 -3.93
C LEU A 107 -2.34 -17.98 -3.03
N ARG A 108 -2.61 -17.98 -1.72
CA ARG A 108 -2.03 -18.96 -0.79
C ARG A 108 -2.48 -20.39 -1.11
N ASN A 109 -3.76 -20.58 -1.41
CA ASN A 109 -4.28 -21.89 -1.83
C ASN A 109 -3.63 -22.37 -3.15
N ARG A 110 -3.13 -21.44 -3.96
CA ARG A 110 -2.39 -21.72 -5.20
C ARG A 110 -0.87 -21.84 -4.99
N GLY A 111 -0.40 -21.86 -3.75
CA GLY A 111 1.00 -22.09 -3.39
C GLY A 111 1.89 -20.83 -3.37
N LEU A 112 1.31 -19.63 -3.45
CA LEU A 112 2.08 -18.40 -3.30
C LEU A 112 2.25 -18.00 -1.83
N ASN A 113 3.45 -17.55 -1.48
CA ASN A 113 3.77 -16.99 -0.18
C ASN A 113 3.47 -15.48 -0.16
N CYS A 114 2.47 -15.08 0.63
CA CYS A 114 2.06 -13.69 0.81
C CYS A 114 2.39 -13.22 2.23
N PRO A 115 2.80 -11.96 2.43
CA PRO A 115 3.23 -11.47 3.73
C PRO A 115 2.05 -11.38 4.72
N PHE A 116 2.31 -11.63 6.01
CA PHE A 116 1.24 -11.65 7.04
C PHE A 116 0.45 -10.34 7.17
N ASN A 117 1.06 -9.19 6.86
CA ASN A 117 0.42 -7.87 6.94
C ASN A 117 -0.26 -7.44 5.62
N ALA A 118 -0.45 -8.36 4.68
CA ALA A 118 -0.97 -8.08 3.35
C ALA A 118 -2.37 -7.43 3.34
N LEU A 119 -3.23 -7.69 4.33
CA LEU A 119 -4.57 -7.09 4.39
C LEU A 119 -4.60 -5.58 4.67
N ARG A 120 -3.46 -4.96 5.04
CA ARG A 120 -3.38 -3.52 5.31
C ARG A 120 -3.20 -2.67 4.05
N TYR A 121 -2.75 -3.28 2.95
CA TYR A 121 -2.38 -2.56 1.74
C TYR A 121 -3.45 -2.70 0.65
N ALA A 122 -3.56 -1.66 -0.17
CA ALA A 122 -4.40 -1.68 -1.39
C ALA A 122 -3.96 -2.79 -2.35
N VAL A 123 -2.64 -2.93 -2.47
CA VAL A 123 -1.97 -3.88 -3.35
C VAL A 123 -0.83 -4.52 -2.57
N ILE A 124 -0.70 -5.82 -2.72
CA ILE A 124 0.32 -6.64 -2.08
C ILE A 124 1.12 -7.38 -3.14
N VAL A 125 2.29 -7.85 -2.74
CA VAL A 125 3.09 -8.77 -3.55
C VAL A 125 3.11 -10.12 -2.86
N CYS A 126 2.91 -11.18 -3.62
CA CYS A 126 3.12 -12.55 -3.18
C CYS A 126 4.23 -13.18 -4.03
N LYS A 127 5.01 -14.06 -3.41
CA LYS A 127 6.10 -14.79 -4.06
C LYS A 127 5.65 -16.20 -4.42
N ASP A 128 6.10 -16.74 -5.55
CA ASP A 128 5.97 -18.17 -5.81
C ASP A 128 6.92 -18.98 -4.89
N SER A 129 6.36 -19.95 -4.16
CA SER A 129 7.08 -20.77 -3.17
C SER A 129 8.04 -21.78 -3.82
N SER A 130 7.91 -22.03 -5.13
CA SER A 130 8.76 -22.97 -5.87
C SER A 130 10.15 -22.41 -6.23
N LEU A 131 10.44 -21.14 -5.95
CA LEU A 131 11.74 -20.53 -6.23
C LEU A 131 12.77 -20.76 -5.10
N PRO A 132 14.00 -21.20 -5.43
CA PRO A 132 15.06 -21.40 -4.44
C PRO A 132 15.53 -20.03 -3.93
N GLY A 133 15.15 -19.68 -2.69
CA GLY A 133 15.63 -18.41 -2.12
C GLY A 133 15.11 -17.94 -0.76
N THR A 134 14.09 -18.54 -0.13
CA THR A 134 13.68 -18.09 1.22
C THR A 134 13.07 -19.19 2.09
N LEU A 135 13.68 -19.30 3.27
CA LEU A 135 13.43 -20.04 4.51
C LEU A 135 11.99 -20.53 4.78
N PRO A 136 11.85 -21.71 5.44
CA PRO A 136 10.57 -22.21 5.92
C PRO A 136 9.97 -21.23 6.95
N ASP A 137 8.73 -20.82 6.70
CA ASP A 137 7.92 -20.05 7.64
C ASP A 137 7.63 -20.92 8.88
N ARG A 138 8.29 -20.61 10.00
CA ARG A 138 8.24 -21.36 11.26
C ARG A 138 7.03 -21.00 12.13
N ARG A 139 5.89 -20.64 11.52
CA ARG A 139 4.64 -20.33 12.24
C ARG A 139 3.43 -21.04 11.62
N GLN A 140 3.45 -22.36 11.66
CA GLN A 140 2.23 -23.16 11.73
C GLN A 140 1.98 -23.51 13.21
N PRO A 141 0.87 -23.11 13.83
CA PRO A 141 0.44 -23.73 15.07
C PRO A 141 -0.13 -25.12 14.76
N HIS A 142 0.39 -26.13 15.48
CA HIS A 142 -0.17 -27.47 15.58
C HIS A 142 -1.57 -27.46 16.21
#